data_AF-A0A7V3SR98-F1
#
_entry.id   AF-A0A7V3SR98-F1
#
_cell.length_a   1.000
_cell.length_b   1.000
_cell.length_c   1.000
_cell.angle_alpha   90.00
_cell.angle_beta   90.00
_cell.angle_gamma   90.00
#
_symmetry.space_group_name_H-M   'P 1'
#
loop_
_entity.id
_entity.type
_entity.pdbx_description
1 polymer ?
#
loop_
_entity_poly.entity_id
_entity_poly.type
_entity_poly.pdbx_seq_one_letter_code
_entity_poly.pdbx_strand_id
1 'polypeptide(L)'
;MKRWYTYTVARIKALEARLPTREQFLMMIEAHPLDQAFFILSETSYGDYMGGTHSFDLDSVLMASLEDVHRLIISAAGDDDDLRRVLRKYDYAVIKYLIRLIGKGGLGDISALPIPDLGTVGAQKIVSYLSGEGRLDGHLEGVSRSAVSRFEEVGDPALVDAMLDELYMEGLEGSGNRFLKRLGALWREVGFTLYPPAGEARMVELLREMGRKSFGIEPIIAFWLWKEIEVRMLKMIFVCKRHGLKIDTQVFKEMKLYV
;
A
#
# COMPACT_ATOMS: atom_id res chain seq x y z
N MET A 1 24.43 0.37 11.25
CA MET A 1 23.46 0.21 10.13
C MET A 1 23.22 -1.28 9.93
N LYS A 2 21.96 -1.75 9.99
CA LYS A 2 21.65 -3.18 9.75
C LYS A 2 22.06 -3.52 8.32
N ARG A 3 22.93 -4.53 8.13
CA ARG A 3 23.48 -4.93 6.81
C ARG A 3 22.40 -5.18 5.74
N TRP A 4 21.21 -5.59 6.18
CA TRP A 4 20.04 -5.85 5.35
C TRP A 4 19.49 -4.62 4.62
N TYR A 5 19.65 -3.40 5.15
CA TYR A 5 19.15 -2.19 4.48
C TYR A 5 19.96 -1.80 3.26
N THR A 6 21.29 -1.90 3.33
CA THR A 6 22.13 -1.61 2.16
C THR A 6 21.81 -2.55 1.00
N TYR A 7 21.66 -3.85 1.28
CA TYR A 7 21.25 -4.84 0.28
C TYR A 7 19.85 -4.53 -0.28
N THR A 8 18.90 -4.21 0.59
CA THR A 8 17.52 -3.93 0.18
C THR A 8 17.42 -2.66 -0.66
N VAL A 9 18.13 -1.59 -0.28
CA VAL A 9 18.20 -0.35 -1.06
C VAL A 9 18.80 -0.60 -2.44
N ALA A 10 19.89 -1.37 -2.54
CA ALA A 10 20.46 -1.72 -3.84
C ALA A 10 19.48 -2.51 -4.72
N ARG A 11 18.74 -3.46 -4.14
CA ARG A 11 17.73 -4.26 -4.85
C ARG A 11 16.54 -3.41 -5.28
N ILE A 12 16.08 -2.49 -4.44
CA ILE A 12 15.04 -1.51 -4.77
C ILE A 12 15.47 -0.64 -5.95
N LYS A 13 16.71 -0.12 -5.94
CA LYS A 13 17.24 0.68 -7.05
C LYS A 13 17.28 -0.08 -8.37
N ALA A 14 17.56 -1.39 -8.33
CA ALA A 14 17.46 -2.25 -9.51
C ALA A 14 16.00 -2.45 -9.98
N LEU A 15 15.04 -2.54 -9.05
CA LEU A 15 13.61 -2.64 -9.39
C LEU A 15 13.09 -1.34 -10.01
N GLU A 16 13.45 -0.16 -9.45
CA GLU A 16 13.06 1.17 -9.96
C GLU A 16 13.37 1.32 -11.45
N ALA A 17 14.51 0.80 -11.92
CA ALA A 17 14.93 0.89 -13.31
C ALA A 17 14.04 0.13 -14.30
N ARG A 18 13.20 -0.81 -13.83
CA ARG A 18 12.28 -1.60 -14.66
C ARG A 18 10.81 -1.21 -14.47
N LEU A 19 10.52 -0.18 -13.67
CA LEU A 19 9.16 0.32 -13.47
C LEU A 19 8.69 1.13 -14.69
N PRO A 20 7.37 1.25 -14.91
CA PRO A 20 6.85 2.05 -16.02
C PRO A 20 7.32 3.51 -15.93
N THR A 21 7.88 4.01 -17.02
CA THR A 21 8.27 5.42 -17.12
C THR A 21 7.05 6.31 -17.30
N ARG A 22 7.24 7.62 -17.11
CA ARG A 22 6.19 8.61 -17.37
C ARG A 22 5.70 8.54 -18.83
N GLU A 23 6.61 8.36 -19.77
CA GLU A 23 6.30 8.21 -21.19
C GLU A 23 5.45 6.95 -21.42
N GLN A 24 5.78 5.82 -20.78
CA GLN A 24 4.97 4.61 -20.85
C GLN A 24 3.57 4.80 -20.25
N PHE A 25 3.44 5.55 -19.14
CA PHE A 25 2.13 5.94 -18.60
C PHE A 25 1.29 6.76 -19.59
N LEU A 26 1.89 7.77 -20.23
CA LEU A 26 1.22 8.60 -21.24
C LEU A 26 0.84 7.78 -22.49
N MET A 27 1.77 6.95 -22.98
CA MET A 27 1.48 6.04 -24.09
C MET A 27 0.36 5.08 -23.75
N MET A 28 0.33 4.51 -22.53
CA MET A 28 -0.79 3.71 -22.08
C MET A 28 -2.07 4.54 -22.17
N ILE A 29 -2.15 5.73 -21.58
CA ILE A 29 -3.36 6.59 -21.60
C ILE A 29 -3.86 6.87 -23.03
N GLU A 30 -2.97 7.05 -24.00
CA GLU A 30 -3.33 7.31 -25.41
C GLU A 30 -3.62 6.05 -26.23
N ALA A 31 -3.16 4.88 -25.77
CA ALA A 31 -3.27 3.63 -26.52
C ALA A 31 -4.73 3.17 -26.71
N HIS A 32 -5.08 2.81 -27.94
CA HIS A 32 -6.38 2.28 -28.30
C HIS A 32 -6.19 1.23 -29.40
N PRO A 33 -6.68 -0.02 -29.25
CA PRO A 33 -7.58 -0.54 -28.21
C PRO A 33 -6.89 -0.87 -26.86
N LEU A 34 -7.65 -1.33 -25.86
CA LEU A 34 -7.16 -1.67 -24.50
C LEU A 34 -5.92 -2.58 -24.52
N ASP A 35 -5.89 -3.53 -25.46
CA ASP A 35 -4.82 -4.50 -25.66
C ASP A 35 -3.46 -3.83 -25.93
N GLN A 36 -3.47 -2.68 -26.60
CA GLN A 36 -2.25 -1.91 -26.85
C GLN A 36 -1.68 -1.31 -25.55
N ALA A 37 -2.55 -0.85 -24.63
CA ALA A 37 -2.11 -0.40 -23.32
C ALA A 37 -1.52 -1.56 -22.50
N PHE A 38 -2.09 -2.76 -22.64
CA PHE A 38 -1.60 -3.97 -21.98
C PHE A 38 -0.23 -4.40 -22.51
N PHE A 39 -0.02 -4.33 -23.83
CA PHE A 39 1.28 -4.56 -24.45
C PHE A 39 2.35 -3.60 -23.93
N ILE A 40 2.03 -2.31 -23.80
CA ILE A 40 2.97 -1.35 -23.21
C ILE A 40 3.31 -1.73 -21.76
N LEU A 41 2.33 -2.20 -20.98
CA LEU A 41 2.56 -2.66 -19.61
C LEU A 41 3.40 -3.95 -19.57
N SER A 42 3.22 -4.87 -20.51
CA SER A 42 4.01 -6.12 -20.57
C SER A 42 5.49 -5.88 -20.86
N GLU A 43 5.83 -4.78 -21.52
CA GLU A 43 7.23 -4.36 -21.76
C GLU A 43 7.91 -3.74 -20.51
N THR A 44 7.23 -3.74 -19.36
CA THR A 44 7.77 -3.27 -18.07
C THR A 44 8.00 -4.45 -17.12
N SER A 45 8.47 -4.19 -15.90
CA SER A 45 8.53 -5.23 -14.85
C SER A 45 7.20 -5.93 -14.56
N TYR A 46 6.06 -5.36 -14.97
CA TYR A 46 4.76 -6.02 -14.84
C TYR A 46 4.59 -7.23 -15.77
N GLY A 47 5.35 -7.30 -16.87
CA GLY A 47 5.35 -8.46 -17.77
C GLY A 47 5.75 -9.76 -17.06
N ASP A 48 6.60 -9.68 -16.03
CA ASP A 48 7.04 -10.82 -15.23
C ASP A 48 5.86 -11.55 -14.55
N TYR A 49 4.71 -10.87 -14.36
CA TYR A 49 3.52 -11.39 -13.67
C TYR A 49 2.36 -11.78 -14.61
N MET A 50 2.49 -11.57 -15.93
CA MET A 50 1.38 -11.75 -16.88
C MET A 50 1.15 -13.21 -17.33
N GLY A 51 2.02 -14.14 -16.94
CA GLY A 51 1.78 -15.59 -17.07
C GLY A 51 1.59 -16.13 -18.50
N GLY A 52 1.83 -15.32 -19.54
CA GLY A 52 1.63 -15.70 -20.94
C GLY A 52 0.15 -15.89 -21.37
N THR A 53 -0.81 -15.70 -20.46
CA THR A 53 -2.24 -15.83 -20.71
C THR A 53 -2.83 -14.53 -21.27
N HIS A 54 -3.64 -14.63 -22.33
CA HIS A 54 -4.33 -13.49 -22.95
C HIS A 54 -5.54 -12.98 -22.14
N SER A 55 -5.84 -13.58 -20.98
CA SER A 55 -6.93 -13.11 -20.11
C SER A 55 -6.47 -11.87 -19.34
N PHE A 56 -7.18 -10.76 -19.52
CA PHE A 56 -6.93 -9.45 -18.91
C PHE A 56 -7.14 -9.42 -17.40
N ASP A 57 -6.37 -10.19 -16.64
CA ASP A 57 -6.39 -10.14 -15.19
C ASP A 57 -5.38 -9.13 -14.65
N LEU A 58 -5.68 -7.85 -14.89
CA LEU A 58 -4.86 -6.75 -14.39
C LEU A 58 -4.77 -6.77 -12.87
N ASP A 59 -5.86 -7.09 -12.16
CA ASP A 59 -5.87 -7.05 -10.70
C ASP A 59 -4.89 -8.07 -10.12
N SER A 60 -4.83 -9.30 -10.66
CA SER A 60 -3.84 -10.30 -10.24
C SER A 60 -2.40 -9.88 -10.57
N VAL A 61 -2.15 -9.30 -11.74
CA VAL A 61 -0.83 -8.80 -12.15
C VAL A 61 -0.32 -7.72 -11.19
N LEU A 62 -1.17 -6.72 -10.91
CA LEU A 62 -0.84 -5.62 -10.01
C LEU A 62 -0.66 -6.11 -8.58
N MET A 63 -1.49 -7.05 -8.14
CA MET A 63 -1.44 -7.62 -6.80
C MET A 63 -0.17 -8.44 -6.57
N ALA A 64 0.18 -9.33 -7.51
CA ALA A 64 1.40 -10.11 -7.45
C ALA A 64 2.66 -9.22 -7.40
N SER A 65 2.65 -8.11 -8.15
CA SER A 65 3.73 -7.12 -8.10
C SER A 65 3.87 -6.44 -6.73
N LEU A 66 2.76 -6.11 -6.07
CA LEU A 66 2.79 -5.56 -4.71
C LEU A 66 3.29 -6.58 -3.69
N GLU A 67 2.84 -7.83 -3.76
CA GLU A 67 3.26 -8.89 -2.84
C GLU A 67 4.77 -9.16 -2.93
N ASP A 68 5.35 -9.16 -4.12
CA ASP A 68 6.78 -9.37 -4.30
C ASP A 68 7.62 -8.25 -3.67
N VAL A 69 7.19 -7.01 -3.87
CA VAL A 69 7.84 -5.85 -3.24
C VAL A 69 7.63 -5.87 -1.72
N HIS A 70 6.42 -6.19 -1.27
CA HIS A 70 6.11 -6.32 0.16
C HIS A 70 6.98 -7.39 0.82
N ARG A 71 7.10 -8.59 0.21
CA ARG A 71 7.99 -9.68 0.69
C ARG A 71 9.43 -9.22 0.84
N LEU A 72 9.94 -8.45 -0.12
CA LEU A 72 11.28 -7.86 -0.02
C LEU A 72 11.38 -6.93 1.20
N ILE A 73 10.42 -6.02 1.37
CA ILE A 73 10.45 -5.00 2.43
C ILE A 73 10.27 -5.63 3.81
N ILE A 74 9.29 -6.51 4.00
CA ILE A 74 9.03 -7.15 5.31
C ILE A 74 10.22 -8.04 5.72
N SER A 75 10.86 -8.73 4.78
CA SER A 75 12.08 -9.50 5.06
C SER A 75 13.24 -8.60 5.48
N ALA A 76 13.37 -7.43 4.86
CA ALA A 76 14.38 -6.43 5.20
C ALA A 76 14.12 -5.79 6.57
N ALA A 77 12.84 -5.61 6.94
CA ALA A 77 12.44 -5.07 8.22
C ALA A 77 12.93 -5.95 9.37
N GLY A 78 12.76 -7.28 9.28
CA GLY A 78 13.06 -8.18 10.40
C GLY A 78 12.31 -7.70 11.65
N ASP A 79 13.02 -7.37 12.72
CA ASP A 79 12.44 -6.80 13.95
C ASP A 79 12.50 -5.26 14.02
N ASP A 80 12.73 -4.60 12.89
CA ASP A 80 12.72 -3.14 12.84
C ASP A 80 11.31 -2.56 12.99
N ASP A 81 11.10 -1.91 14.12
CA ASP A 81 9.80 -1.36 14.47
C ASP A 81 9.41 -0.17 13.58
N ASP A 82 10.36 0.64 13.11
CA ASP A 82 10.04 1.80 12.28
C ASP A 82 9.57 1.41 10.87
N LEU A 83 10.24 0.45 10.24
CA LEU A 83 9.76 -0.05 8.94
C LEU A 83 8.43 -0.82 9.09
N ARG A 84 8.28 -1.61 10.17
CA ARG A 84 7.02 -2.29 10.48
C ARG A 84 5.88 -1.32 10.76
N ARG A 85 6.12 -0.19 11.44
CA ARG A 85 5.10 0.85 11.70
C ARG A 85 4.41 1.29 10.40
N VAL A 86 5.17 1.47 9.32
CA VAL A 86 4.60 1.85 8.03
C VAL A 86 3.69 0.74 7.49
N LEU A 87 4.16 -0.51 7.50
CA LEU A 87 3.41 -1.67 7.01
C LEU A 87 2.19 -2.02 7.87
N ARG A 88 2.14 -1.63 9.15
CA ARG A 88 0.94 -1.83 10.00
C ARG A 88 -0.31 -1.14 9.45
N LYS A 89 -0.19 -0.20 8.51
CA LYS A 89 -1.34 0.40 7.79
C LYS A 89 -2.26 -0.67 7.22
N TYR A 90 -1.70 -1.76 6.69
CA TYR A 90 -2.48 -2.85 6.10
C TYR A 90 -3.11 -3.73 7.17
N ASP A 91 -2.40 -4.04 8.25
CA ASP A 91 -2.97 -4.77 9.38
C ASP A 91 -4.19 -4.01 9.96
N TYR A 92 -4.06 -2.68 10.12
CA TYR A 92 -5.15 -1.82 10.57
C TYR A 92 -6.31 -1.78 9.56
N ALA A 93 -6.02 -1.77 8.25
CA ALA A 93 -7.03 -1.85 7.21
C ALA A 93 -7.83 -3.16 7.26
N VAL A 94 -7.15 -4.29 7.53
CA VAL A 94 -7.79 -5.59 7.74
C VAL A 94 -8.70 -5.54 8.97
N ILE A 95 -8.21 -5.03 10.11
CA ILE A 95 -9.02 -4.91 11.34
C ILE A 95 -10.27 -4.05 11.08
N LYS A 96 -10.11 -2.86 10.49
CA LYS A 96 -11.23 -1.97 10.11
C LYS A 96 -12.26 -2.67 9.24
N TYR A 97 -11.78 -3.38 8.21
CA TYR A 97 -12.65 -4.14 7.33
C TYR A 97 -13.45 -5.21 8.08
N LEU A 98 -12.80 -5.98 8.95
CA LEU A 98 -13.45 -7.03 9.74
C LEU A 98 -14.49 -6.45 10.73
N ILE A 99 -14.19 -5.33 11.40
CA ILE A 99 -15.18 -4.66 12.26
C ILE A 99 -16.42 -4.21 11.47
N ARG A 100 -16.22 -3.65 10.26
CA ARG A 100 -17.35 -3.28 9.38
C ARG A 100 -18.20 -4.48 8.96
N LEU A 101 -17.59 -5.66 8.79
CA LEU A 101 -18.33 -6.89 8.50
C LEU A 101 -19.13 -7.38 9.71
N ILE A 102 -18.52 -7.37 10.90
CA ILE A 102 -19.20 -7.67 12.17
C ILE A 102 -20.44 -6.78 12.33
N GLY A 103 -20.30 -5.47 12.11
CA GLY A 103 -21.42 -4.53 12.22
C GLY A 103 -22.54 -4.73 11.19
N LYS A 104 -22.28 -5.45 10.09
CA LYS A 104 -23.30 -5.85 9.11
C LYS A 104 -23.99 -7.17 9.45
N GLY A 105 -23.69 -7.76 10.61
CA GLY A 105 -24.35 -8.97 11.11
C GLY A 105 -23.74 -10.27 10.62
N GLY A 106 -22.48 -10.29 10.20
CA GLY A 106 -21.83 -11.55 9.83
C GLY A 106 -20.31 -11.48 9.73
N LEU A 107 -19.66 -12.42 10.43
CA LEU A 107 -18.31 -12.86 10.11
C LEU A 107 -18.30 -13.95 9.02
N GLY A 108 -19.41 -14.65 8.74
CA GLY A 108 -19.51 -15.60 7.61
C GLY A 108 -18.28 -16.51 7.41
N ASP A 109 -18.05 -16.95 6.17
CA ASP A 109 -16.76 -17.55 5.77
C ASP A 109 -15.78 -16.42 5.38
N ILE A 110 -15.40 -15.57 6.34
CA ILE A 110 -14.34 -14.55 6.15
C ILE A 110 -12.99 -15.16 5.79
N SER A 111 -12.78 -16.45 6.07
CA SER A 111 -11.60 -17.21 5.66
C SER A 111 -11.42 -17.27 4.13
N ALA A 112 -12.50 -17.10 3.36
CA ALA A 112 -12.44 -17.09 1.90
C ALA A 112 -12.29 -15.69 1.29
N LEU A 113 -12.24 -14.62 2.09
CA LEU A 113 -12.13 -13.26 1.55
C LEU A 113 -10.74 -13.02 0.97
N PRO A 114 -10.64 -12.49 -0.27
CA PRO A 114 -9.36 -12.17 -0.88
C PRO A 114 -8.79 -10.90 -0.22
N ILE A 115 -8.13 -11.09 0.92
CA ILE A 115 -7.48 -10.03 1.67
C ILE A 115 -5.98 -10.05 1.35
N PRO A 116 -5.43 -9.00 0.71
CA PRO A 116 -4.01 -8.84 0.48
C PRO A 116 -3.16 -9.00 1.75
N ASP A 117 -2.15 -9.86 1.70
CA ASP A 117 -1.19 -10.01 2.80
C ASP A 117 -0.02 -9.02 2.69
N LEU A 118 -0.35 -7.74 2.83
CA LEU A 118 0.59 -6.62 2.78
C LEU A 118 0.96 -6.09 4.17
N GLY A 119 0.50 -6.78 5.22
CA GLY A 119 0.71 -6.40 6.63
C GLY A 119 1.93 -7.07 7.26
N THR A 120 2.03 -6.99 8.59
CA THR A 120 3.21 -7.47 9.32
C THR A 120 3.06 -8.86 9.94
N VAL A 121 1.83 -9.39 10.06
CA VAL A 121 1.57 -10.65 10.78
C VAL A 121 0.85 -11.73 9.97
N GLY A 122 0.34 -11.40 8.79
CA GLY A 122 -0.55 -12.27 8.02
C GLY A 122 -2.01 -11.87 8.21
N ALA A 123 -2.69 -11.44 7.14
CA ALA A 123 -4.11 -11.08 7.19
C ALA A 123 -4.97 -12.19 7.83
N GLN A 124 -4.69 -13.46 7.49
CA GLN A 124 -5.45 -14.60 8.01
C GLN A 124 -5.32 -14.80 9.53
N LYS A 125 -4.22 -14.38 10.15
CA LYS A 125 -4.09 -14.44 11.62
C LYS A 125 -4.99 -13.42 12.31
N ILE A 126 -5.19 -12.26 11.69
CA ILE A 126 -6.11 -11.23 12.19
C ILE A 126 -7.55 -11.73 12.06
N VAL A 127 -7.87 -12.32 10.90
CA VAL A 127 -9.17 -12.96 10.63
C VAL A 127 -9.47 -14.03 11.67
N SER A 128 -8.55 -14.97 11.91
CA SER A 128 -8.78 -16.02 12.90
C SER A 128 -9.02 -15.40 14.27
N TYR A 129 -8.14 -14.51 14.73
CA TYR A 129 -8.20 -13.93 16.07
C TYR A 129 -9.52 -13.20 16.33
N LEU A 130 -9.98 -12.38 15.38
CA LEU A 130 -11.26 -11.67 15.50
C LEU A 130 -12.48 -12.59 15.36
N SER A 131 -12.32 -13.77 14.79
CA SER A 131 -13.35 -14.82 14.78
C SER A 131 -13.42 -15.59 16.09
N GLY A 132 -12.54 -15.30 17.06
CA GLY A 132 -12.39 -16.06 18.30
C GLY A 132 -11.49 -17.29 18.17
N GLU A 133 -10.81 -17.46 17.03
CA GLU A 133 -9.94 -18.60 16.75
C GLU A 133 -8.45 -18.18 16.67
N GLY A 134 -7.57 -18.89 17.37
CA GLY A 134 -6.14 -18.57 17.32
C GLY A 134 -5.75 -17.34 18.14
N ARG A 135 -4.56 -16.78 17.86
CA ARG A 135 -3.89 -15.80 18.73
C ARG A 135 -3.15 -14.76 17.90
N LEU A 136 -3.17 -13.51 18.38
CA LEU A 136 -2.24 -12.45 17.98
C LEU A 136 -1.33 -12.14 19.17
N ASP A 137 -0.22 -11.47 18.90
CA ASP A 137 0.74 -11.02 19.89
C ASP A 137 1.09 -9.54 19.73
N GLY A 138 1.67 -8.98 20.78
CA GLY A 138 2.24 -7.64 20.80
C GLY A 138 1.24 -6.54 20.43
N HIS A 139 1.68 -5.65 19.55
CA HIS A 139 0.94 -4.44 19.17
C HIS A 139 -0.45 -4.76 18.59
N LEU A 140 -0.53 -5.73 17.69
CA LEU A 140 -1.78 -5.99 16.95
C LEU A 140 -2.84 -6.71 17.79
N GLU A 141 -2.45 -7.49 18.79
CA GLU A 141 -3.39 -8.04 19.76
C GLU A 141 -4.10 -6.90 20.52
N GLY A 142 -3.33 -5.92 21.00
CA GLY A 142 -3.84 -4.74 21.70
C GLY A 142 -4.77 -3.90 20.83
N VAL A 143 -4.32 -3.57 19.61
CA VAL A 143 -5.13 -2.81 18.63
C VAL A 143 -6.44 -3.53 18.31
N SER A 144 -6.38 -4.83 18.02
CA SER A 144 -7.57 -5.62 17.67
C SER A 144 -8.55 -5.70 18.83
N ARG A 145 -8.08 -5.89 20.06
CA ARG A 145 -8.91 -5.89 21.26
C ARG A 145 -9.57 -4.53 21.49
N SER A 146 -8.82 -3.43 21.35
CA SER A 146 -9.37 -2.07 21.47
C SER A 146 -10.44 -1.80 20.40
N ALA A 147 -10.24 -2.28 19.17
CA ALA A 147 -11.22 -2.16 18.08
C ALA A 147 -12.54 -2.85 18.42
N VAL A 148 -12.47 -4.11 18.88
CA VAL A 148 -13.66 -4.88 19.29
C VAL A 148 -14.36 -4.21 20.46
N SER A 149 -13.63 -3.88 21.53
CA SER A 149 -14.22 -3.23 22.71
C SER A 149 -14.87 -1.89 22.37
N ARG A 150 -14.24 -1.08 21.52
CA ARG A 150 -14.82 0.18 21.06
C ARG A 150 -16.08 -0.05 20.24
N PHE A 151 -16.08 -1.05 19.37
CA PHE A 151 -17.25 -1.40 18.58
C PHE A 151 -18.43 -1.85 19.44
N GLU A 152 -18.19 -2.69 20.45
CA GLU A 152 -19.19 -3.13 21.42
C GLU A 152 -19.81 -1.96 22.21
N GLU A 153 -19.01 -0.94 22.52
CA GLU A 153 -19.46 0.26 23.24
C GLU A 153 -20.38 1.16 22.40
N VAL A 154 -20.02 1.41 21.14
CA VAL A 154 -20.69 2.44 20.32
C VAL A 154 -21.60 1.91 19.22
N GLY A 155 -21.40 0.67 18.78
CA GLY A 155 -22.16 0.03 17.70
C GLY A 155 -21.93 0.60 16.29
N ASP A 156 -21.12 1.66 16.14
CA ASP A 156 -20.84 2.32 14.86
C ASP A 156 -19.41 2.01 14.37
N PRO A 157 -19.23 1.24 13.27
CA PRO A 157 -17.92 0.96 12.70
C PRO A 157 -17.14 2.20 12.27
N ALA A 158 -17.81 3.29 11.89
CA ALA A 158 -17.14 4.52 11.46
C ALA A 158 -16.37 5.19 12.60
N LEU A 159 -16.87 5.09 13.83
CA LEU A 159 -16.16 5.58 15.02
C LEU A 159 -14.94 4.72 15.35
N VAL A 160 -15.00 3.41 15.09
CA VAL A 160 -13.86 2.50 15.25
C VAL A 160 -12.80 2.78 14.19
N ASP A 161 -13.21 3.03 12.94
CA ASP A 161 -12.30 3.43 11.86
C ASP A 161 -11.51 4.68 12.23
N ALA A 162 -12.19 5.74 12.70
CA ALA A 162 -11.56 6.98 13.12
C ALA A 162 -10.58 6.77 14.29
N MET A 163 -10.95 5.94 15.27
CA MET A 163 -10.07 5.59 16.39
C MET A 163 -8.81 4.85 15.91
N LEU A 164 -8.97 3.90 14.99
CA LEU A 164 -7.84 3.13 14.46
C LEU A 164 -6.93 3.98 13.59
N ASP A 165 -7.49 4.90 12.81
CA ASP A 165 -6.74 5.88 12.03
C ASP A 165 -5.91 6.78 12.95
N GLU A 166 -6.51 7.30 14.03
CA GLU A 166 -5.83 8.10 15.04
C GLU A 166 -4.66 7.32 15.67
N LEU A 167 -4.93 6.12 16.18
CA LEU A 167 -3.93 5.26 16.81
C LEU A 167 -2.77 4.91 15.87
N TYR A 168 -3.04 4.77 14.57
CA TYR A 168 -1.99 4.56 13.59
C TYR A 168 -1.12 5.80 13.41
N MET A 169 -1.72 6.99 13.27
CA MET A 169 -0.97 8.25 13.12
C MET A 169 -0.12 8.54 14.34
N GLU A 170 -0.68 8.38 15.55
CA GLU A 170 0.07 8.51 16.80
C GLU A 170 1.28 7.55 16.84
N GLY A 171 1.11 6.32 16.36
CA GLY A 171 2.19 5.33 16.28
C GLY A 171 3.35 5.76 15.36
N LEU A 172 3.04 6.46 14.25
CA LEU A 172 4.05 7.04 13.37
C LEU A 172 4.70 8.30 13.95
N GLU A 173 3.90 9.19 14.52
CA GLU A 173 4.34 10.44 15.15
C GLU A 173 5.20 10.21 16.40
N GLY A 174 4.98 9.09 17.09
CA GLY A 174 5.78 8.60 18.21
C GLY A 174 7.13 7.97 17.81
N SER A 175 7.38 7.71 16.52
CA SER A 175 8.65 7.14 16.06
C SER A 175 9.84 8.08 16.35
N GLY A 176 11.02 7.53 16.61
CA GLY A 176 12.27 8.32 16.65
C GLY A 176 12.66 8.90 15.29
N ASN A 177 12.09 8.41 14.19
CA ASN A 177 12.41 8.80 12.83
C ASN A 177 11.63 10.05 12.38
N ARG A 178 12.35 11.14 12.07
CA ARG A 178 11.75 12.42 11.64
C ARG A 178 10.87 12.31 10.39
N PHE A 179 11.15 11.38 9.48
CA PHE A 179 10.36 11.20 8.26
C PHE A 179 9.05 10.49 8.56
N LEU A 180 9.06 9.49 9.46
CA LEU A 180 7.83 8.84 9.92
C LEU A 180 6.93 9.82 10.66
N LYS A 181 7.48 10.70 11.49
CA LYS A 181 6.69 11.77 12.12
C LYS A 181 6.00 12.68 11.11
N ARG A 182 6.74 13.13 10.09
CA ARG A 182 6.20 13.95 9.01
C ARG A 182 5.15 13.19 8.19
N LEU A 183 5.37 11.90 7.95
CA LEU A 183 4.44 11.04 7.22
C LEU A 183 3.11 10.90 7.98
N GLY A 184 3.16 10.62 9.29
CA GLY A 184 1.97 10.57 10.16
C GLY A 184 1.20 11.89 10.16
N ALA A 185 1.89 13.01 10.38
CA ALA A 185 1.27 14.34 10.37
C ALA A 185 0.62 14.68 9.01
N LEU A 186 1.28 14.33 7.89
CA LEU A 186 0.69 14.54 6.56
C LEU A 186 -0.55 13.66 6.35
N TRP A 187 -0.48 12.37 6.68
CA TRP A 187 -1.64 11.48 6.52
C TRP A 187 -2.80 11.84 7.44
N ARG A 188 -2.54 12.46 8.59
CA ARG A 188 -3.58 13.05 9.44
C ARG A 188 -4.33 14.19 8.73
N GLU A 189 -3.62 15.02 7.96
CA GLU A 189 -4.22 16.13 7.22
C GLU A 189 -4.95 15.70 5.95
N VAL A 190 -4.38 14.75 5.19
CA VAL A 190 -4.89 14.39 3.84
C VAL A 190 -5.53 13.01 3.75
N GLY A 191 -5.51 12.23 4.83
CA GLY A 191 -5.96 10.85 4.87
C GLY A 191 -4.96 9.85 4.26
N PHE A 192 -5.29 8.56 4.34
CA PHE A 192 -4.48 7.46 3.80
C PHE A 192 -4.51 7.31 2.27
N THR A 193 -5.43 8.00 1.62
CA THR A 193 -5.64 7.92 0.17
C THR A 193 -4.51 8.68 -0.51
N LEU A 194 -3.47 7.94 -0.90
CA LEU A 194 -2.47 8.40 -1.86
C LEU A 194 -3.12 8.35 -3.25
N TYR A 195 -3.87 9.38 -3.61
CA TYR A 195 -4.30 9.61 -4.97
C TYR A 195 -4.35 11.11 -5.21
N PRO A 196 -3.43 11.68 -6.01
CA PRO A 196 -3.37 13.11 -6.17
C PRO A 196 -4.55 13.55 -7.03
N PRO A 197 -5.32 14.52 -6.53
CA PRO A 197 -5.36 15.76 -7.27
C PRO A 197 -4.98 16.93 -6.36
N ALA A 198 -3.94 17.64 -6.76
CA ALA A 198 -3.57 19.01 -6.33
C ALA A 198 -3.25 19.27 -4.84
N GLY A 199 -3.57 18.37 -3.90
CA GLY A 199 -3.27 18.52 -2.46
C GLY A 199 -2.00 17.81 -1.97
N GLU A 200 -1.37 17.01 -2.84
CA GLU A 200 -0.31 16.03 -2.48
C GLU A 200 1.12 16.49 -2.74
N ALA A 201 1.36 17.74 -3.15
CA ALA A 201 2.72 18.24 -3.42
C ALA A 201 3.68 17.99 -2.23
N ARG A 202 3.17 18.12 -1.00
CA ARG A 202 3.91 17.85 0.24
C ARG A 202 4.24 16.37 0.44
N MET A 203 3.32 15.46 0.07
CA MET A 203 3.58 14.02 0.10
C MET A 203 4.62 13.65 -0.95
N VAL A 204 4.45 14.12 -2.18
CA VAL A 204 5.43 13.92 -3.27
C VAL A 204 6.81 14.45 -2.88
N GLU A 205 6.88 15.63 -2.27
CA GLU A 205 8.12 16.22 -1.78
C GLU A 205 8.75 15.36 -0.67
N LEU A 206 7.96 14.93 0.32
CA LEU A 206 8.43 14.05 1.39
C LEU A 206 9.00 12.73 0.84
N LEU A 207 8.27 12.06 -0.05
CA LEU A 207 8.72 10.81 -0.66
C LEU A 207 10.00 11.00 -1.49
N ARG A 208 10.15 12.13 -2.18
CA ARG A 208 11.39 12.48 -2.89
C ARG A 208 12.56 12.71 -1.94
N GLU A 209 12.34 13.45 -0.85
CA GLU A 209 13.38 13.66 0.17
C GLU A 209 13.84 12.34 0.79
N MET A 210 12.90 11.44 1.07
CA MET A 210 13.18 10.10 1.60
C MET A 210 13.93 9.24 0.58
N GLY A 211 13.49 9.23 -0.68
CA GLY A 211 14.07 8.45 -1.77
C GLY A 211 15.49 8.87 -2.18
N ARG A 212 15.86 10.14 -1.94
CA ARG A 212 17.23 10.67 -2.19
C ARG A 212 18.26 10.22 -1.15
N LYS A 213 17.82 9.66 -0.02
CA LYS A 213 18.74 9.13 0.98
C LYS A 213 19.46 7.92 0.41
N SER A 214 20.79 7.92 0.53
CA SER A 214 21.62 6.81 0.00
C SER A 214 21.48 5.52 0.81
N PHE A 215 21.13 5.62 2.09
CA PHE A 215 20.98 4.48 3.00
C PHE A 215 19.92 4.80 4.06
N GLY A 216 19.32 3.75 4.62
CA GLY A 216 18.33 3.84 5.70
C GLY A 216 17.03 3.13 5.34
N ILE A 217 16.04 3.29 6.21
CA ILE A 217 14.67 2.79 5.99
C ILE A 217 13.88 3.73 5.08
N GLU A 218 14.27 5.00 5.04
CA GLU A 218 13.63 6.07 4.29
C GLU A 218 13.50 5.76 2.79
N PRO A 219 14.57 5.38 2.06
CA PRO A 219 14.44 5.05 0.65
C PRO A 219 13.59 3.79 0.42
N ILE A 220 13.57 2.86 1.37
CA ILE A 220 12.73 1.64 1.31
C ILE A 220 11.25 2.02 1.44
N ILE A 221 10.91 2.86 2.43
CA ILE A 221 9.55 3.36 2.65
C ILE A 221 9.08 4.21 1.47
N ALA A 222 9.94 5.09 0.96
CA ALA A 222 9.62 5.92 -0.20
C ALA A 222 9.26 5.05 -1.41
N PHE A 223 10.08 4.05 -1.71
CA PHE A 223 9.82 3.12 -2.79
C PHE A 223 8.51 2.35 -2.62
N TRP A 224 8.24 1.86 -1.40
CA TRP A 224 6.99 1.17 -1.09
C TRP A 224 5.76 2.02 -1.41
N LEU A 225 5.75 3.26 -0.91
CA LEU A 225 4.61 4.17 -1.09
C LEU A 225 4.49 4.63 -2.55
N TRP A 226 5.60 4.82 -3.25
CA TRP A 226 5.57 5.08 -4.69
C TRP A 226 5.02 3.89 -5.48
N LYS A 227 5.36 2.66 -5.09
CA LYS A 227 4.83 1.45 -5.72
C LYS A 227 3.32 1.33 -5.52
N GLU A 228 2.79 1.70 -4.36
CA GLU A 228 1.33 1.76 -4.15
C GLU A 228 0.66 2.77 -5.08
N ILE A 229 1.23 3.98 -5.20
CA ILE A 229 0.72 5.04 -6.08
C ILE A 229 0.73 4.55 -7.53
N GLU A 230 1.83 3.95 -7.97
CA GLU A 230 1.99 3.37 -9.30
C GLU A 230 0.90 2.35 -9.64
N VAL A 231 0.67 1.38 -8.76
CA VAL A 231 -0.36 0.36 -8.94
C VAL A 231 -1.76 0.97 -8.99
N ARG A 232 -2.04 1.94 -8.13
CA ARG A 232 -3.35 2.63 -8.12
C ARG A 232 -3.62 3.37 -9.43
N MET A 233 -2.60 4.02 -9.98
CA MET A 233 -2.73 4.72 -11.25
C MET A 233 -2.87 3.78 -12.43
N LEU A 234 -2.11 2.67 -12.47
CA LEU A 234 -2.30 1.64 -13.49
C LEU A 234 -3.74 1.16 -13.45
N LYS A 235 -4.24 0.80 -12.26
CA LYS A 235 -5.65 0.42 -12.08
C LYS A 235 -6.61 1.48 -12.60
N MET A 236 -6.38 2.76 -12.25
CA MET A 236 -7.20 3.86 -12.78
C MET A 236 -7.18 3.93 -14.31
N ILE A 237 -6.00 3.90 -14.93
CA ILE A 237 -5.87 4.02 -16.40
C ILE A 237 -6.67 2.94 -17.11
N PHE A 238 -6.49 1.69 -16.69
CA PHE A 238 -7.15 0.56 -17.33
C PHE A 238 -8.65 0.52 -17.03
N VAL A 239 -9.09 0.89 -15.82
CA VAL A 239 -10.52 1.05 -15.50
C VAL A 239 -11.14 2.12 -16.39
N CYS A 240 -10.56 3.32 -16.46
CA CYS A 240 -11.06 4.40 -17.30
C CYS A 240 -11.13 3.98 -18.77
N LYS A 241 -10.09 3.34 -19.30
CA LYS A 241 -10.09 2.85 -20.69
C LYS A 241 -11.17 1.82 -20.98
N ARG A 242 -11.31 0.82 -20.10
CA ARG A 242 -12.34 -0.22 -20.24
C ARG A 242 -13.74 0.38 -20.29
N HIS A 243 -13.96 1.52 -19.64
CA HIS A 243 -15.23 2.24 -19.62
C HIS A 243 -15.29 3.46 -20.57
N GLY A 244 -14.26 3.70 -21.40
CA GLY A 244 -14.23 4.84 -22.33
C GLY A 244 -14.18 6.22 -21.65
N LEU A 245 -13.72 6.28 -20.40
CA LEU A 245 -13.62 7.51 -19.62
C LEU A 245 -12.34 8.28 -19.96
N LYS A 246 -12.45 9.61 -20.01
CA LYS A 246 -11.28 10.49 -20.18
C LYS A 246 -10.44 10.49 -18.91
N ILE A 247 -9.12 10.43 -19.10
CA ILE A 247 -8.13 10.49 -18.02
C ILE A 247 -7.49 11.88 -18.05
N ASP A 248 -7.45 12.56 -16.91
CA ASP A 248 -6.70 13.81 -16.79
C ASP A 248 -5.20 13.52 -16.73
N THR A 249 -4.51 13.80 -17.84
CA THR A 249 -3.05 13.62 -17.96
C THR A 249 -2.26 14.54 -17.03
N GLN A 250 -2.86 15.60 -16.48
CA GLN A 250 -2.21 16.52 -15.55
C GLN A 250 -1.74 15.80 -14.27
N VAL A 251 -2.49 14.79 -13.82
CA VAL A 251 -2.15 13.95 -12.65
C VAL A 251 -0.78 13.28 -12.81
N PHE A 252 -0.36 13.04 -14.06
CA PHE A 252 0.92 12.39 -14.39
C PHE A 252 2.07 13.38 -14.61
N LYS A 253 1.84 14.70 -14.61
CA LYS A 253 2.91 15.68 -14.82
C LYS A 253 3.80 15.87 -13.59
N GLU A 254 3.24 15.74 -12.41
CA GLU A 254 3.96 15.90 -11.14
C GLU A 254 4.76 14.65 -10.76
N MET A 255 4.54 13.57 -11.50
CA MET A 255 5.23 12.31 -11.35
C MET A 255 6.63 12.34 -11.92
N LYS A 256 7.60 12.66 -11.06
CA LYS A 256 8.95 12.10 -11.22
C LYS A 256 8.96 10.84 -10.39
N LEU A 257 8.57 9.74 -11.02
CA LEU A 257 8.32 8.48 -10.35
C LEU A 257 9.58 7.97 -9.64
N TYR A 258 10.76 8.05 -10.26
CA TYR A 258 11.99 7.60 -9.61
C TYR A 258 13.23 8.32 -10.18
N VAL A 259 13.63 9.46 -9.59
CA VAL A 259 15.00 10.07 -9.67
C VAL A 259 15.29 10.87 -8.40
#